data_AF-A0A350M4V6-F1
#
_entry.id   AF-A0A350M4V6-F1
#
_cell.length_a   1.000
_cell.length_b   1.000
_cell.length_c   1.000
_cell.angle_alpha   90.00
_cell.angle_beta   90.00
_cell.angle_gamma   90.00
#
_symmetry.space_group_name_H-M   'P 1'
#
loop_
_entity.id
_entity.type
_entity.pdbx_description
1 polymer ?
#
loop_
_entity_poly.entity_id
_entity_poly.type
_entity_poly.pdbx_seq_one_letter_code
_entity_poly.pdbx_strand_id
1 'polypeptide(L)'
;NLFGAVYCTKYALPHLLKSGGSVVGVSSIAGYVGLPARTAYSSSKYGLQGFLDALRTENRKTGLHVLVACPGYTESNIRKKALDASGKSQDESPLKEDKIMSAESVAVEITRAIEKRKRTLTLTTEGKLAVFFSKFFPSFIEAMVFKKVTSEPGSPIRLK
;
A
#
# COMPACT_ATOMS: atom_id res chain seq x y z
N ASN A 1 10.59 -0.96 4.56
CA ASN A 1 9.38 -0.25 4.03
C ASN A 1 9.39 1.25 4.31
N LEU A 2 9.64 1.71 5.53
CA LEU A 2 9.63 3.14 5.85
C LEU A 2 10.98 3.84 5.61
N PHE A 3 12.01 3.49 6.39
CA PHE A 3 13.27 4.24 6.38
C PHE A 3 13.97 4.29 5.02
N GLY A 4 13.88 3.23 4.21
CA GLY A 4 14.38 3.27 2.83
C GLY A 4 13.73 4.39 2.01
N ALA A 5 12.41 4.58 2.13
CA ALA A 5 11.72 5.69 1.46
C ALA A 5 12.12 7.05 2.04
N VAL A 6 12.27 7.15 3.37
CA VAL A 6 12.70 8.39 4.05
C VAL A 6 14.09 8.81 3.57
N TYR A 7 15.07 7.91 3.61
CA TYR A 7 16.45 8.22 3.23
C TYR A 7 16.57 8.51 1.73
N CYS A 8 15.99 7.69 0.86
CA CYS A 8 15.99 7.96 -0.58
C CYS A 8 15.36 9.32 -0.89
N THR A 9 14.25 9.65 -0.24
CA THR A 9 13.60 10.96 -0.42
C THR A 9 14.50 12.09 0.08
N LYS A 10 15.08 11.97 1.28
CA LYS A 10 15.95 13.00 1.87
C LYS A 10 17.09 13.39 0.92
N TYR A 11 17.78 12.41 0.33
CA TYR A 11 18.89 12.67 -0.58
C TYR A 11 18.45 13.14 -1.96
N ALA A 12 17.29 12.70 -2.46
CA ALA A 12 16.74 13.16 -3.74
C ALA A 12 16.06 14.53 -3.66
N LEU A 13 15.63 14.97 -2.46
CA LEU A 13 14.76 16.12 -2.26
C LEU A 13 15.28 17.42 -2.91
N PRO A 14 16.56 17.82 -2.77
CA PRO A 14 17.05 19.04 -3.41
C PRO A 14 16.87 19.04 -4.93
N HIS A 15 17.08 17.89 -5.57
CA HIS A 15 16.94 17.71 -7.02
C HIS A 15 15.48 17.68 -7.46
N LEU A 16 14.61 17.08 -6.64
CA LEU A 16 13.17 17.03 -6.90
C LEU A 16 12.54 18.42 -6.75
N LEU A 17 12.96 19.21 -5.76
CA LEU A 17 12.50 20.59 -5.59
C LEU A 17 12.94 21.47 -6.76
N LYS A 18 14.20 21.35 -7.21
CA LYS A 18 14.70 22.10 -8.37
C LYS A 18 13.94 21.78 -9.66
N SER A 19 13.52 20.53 -9.85
CA SER A 19 12.84 20.08 -11.07
C SER A 19 11.30 20.12 -11.01
N GLY A 20 10.71 20.41 -9.84
CA GLY A 20 9.26 20.25 -9.64
C GLY A 20 8.80 18.77 -9.73
N GLY A 21 9.71 17.86 -9.40
CA GLY A 21 9.59 16.42 -9.55
C GLY A 21 8.59 15.76 -8.57
N SER A 22 8.60 14.43 -8.55
CA SER A 22 7.65 13.62 -7.80
C SER A 22 8.32 12.67 -6.81
N VAL A 23 7.79 12.61 -5.58
CA VAL A 23 8.03 11.51 -4.64
C VAL A 23 6.82 10.58 -4.68
N VAL A 24 7.05 9.32 -5.00
CA VAL A 24 5.97 8.33 -5.19
C VAL A 24 6.17 7.18 -4.21
N GLY A 25 5.24 7.04 -3.26
CA GLY A 25 5.24 5.95 -2.31
C GLY A 25 4.31 4.83 -2.74
N VAL A 26 4.87 3.65 -3.00
CA VAL A 26 4.09 2.42 -3.22
C VAL A 26 3.69 1.83 -1.86
N SER A 27 2.50 2.21 -1.41
CA SER A 27 1.86 1.79 -0.17
C SER A 27 0.88 0.63 -0.42
N SER A 28 -0.14 0.51 0.43
CA SER A 28 -1.18 -0.51 0.39
C SER A 28 -2.41 0.00 1.13
N ILE A 29 -3.55 -0.67 0.93
CA ILE A 29 -4.73 -0.54 1.81
C ILE A 29 -4.37 -0.79 3.28
N ALA A 30 -3.35 -1.63 3.55
CA ALA A 30 -2.82 -1.87 4.87
C ALA A 30 -2.19 -0.63 5.56
N GLY A 31 -2.03 0.49 4.83
CA GLY A 31 -1.64 1.79 5.40
C GLY A 31 -2.84 2.67 5.80
N TYR A 32 -4.07 2.23 5.53
CA TYR A 32 -5.32 2.89 5.92
C TYR A 32 -6.17 2.07 6.90
N VAL A 33 -6.01 0.74 6.90
CA VAL A 33 -6.68 -0.18 7.82
C VAL A 33 -5.70 -1.28 8.22
N GLY A 34 -5.65 -1.62 9.52
CA GLY A 34 -4.78 -2.68 10.03
C GLY A 34 -5.22 -4.05 9.54
N LEU A 35 -4.29 -4.87 9.07
CA LEU A 35 -4.57 -6.26 8.67
C LEU A 35 -4.16 -7.21 9.80
N PRO A 36 -5.08 -8.00 10.38
CA PRO A 36 -4.76 -8.99 11.40
C PRO A 36 -3.65 -9.95 10.93
N ALA A 37 -2.81 -10.40 11.87
CA ALA A 37 -1.60 -11.21 11.64
C ALA A 37 -0.52 -10.58 10.73
N ARG A 38 -0.68 -9.31 10.33
CA ARG A 38 0.26 -8.58 9.46
C ARG A 38 0.68 -7.26 10.10
N THR A 39 0.76 -7.20 11.43
CA THR A 39 1.00 -5.98 12.21
C THR A 39 2.24 -5.21 11.76
N ALA A 40 3.40 -5.88 11.66
CA ALA A 40 4.64 -5.23 11.21
C ALA A 40 4.52 -4.63 9.81
N TYR A 41 3.84 -5.33 8.89
CA TYR A 41 3.58 -4.83 7.55
C TYR A 41 2.66 -3.59 7.59
N SER A 42 1.52 -3.68 8.27
CA SER A 42 0.57 -2.56 8.44
C SER A 42 1.26 -1.35 9.08
N SER A 43 1.93 -1.51 10.23
CA SER A 43 2.65 -0.41 10.89
C SER A 43 3.64 0.27 9.95
N SER A 44 4.37 -0.50 9.15
CA SER A 44 5.33 0.05 8.20
C SER A 44 4.67 0.83 7.05
N LYS A 45 3.46 0.44 6.61
CA LYS A 45 2.70 1.11 5.55
C LYS A 45 1.96 2.33 6.07
N TYR A 46 1.45 2.30 7.30
CA TYR A 46 0.95 3.48 8.01
C TYR A 46 2.05 4.53 8.17
N GLY A 47 3.23 4.12 8.67
CA GLY A 47 4.38 5.03 8.80
C GLY A 47 4.79 5.65 7.45
N LEU A 48 4.79 4.86 6.37
CA LEU A 48 5.06 5.38 5.03
C LEU A 48 4.03 6.41 4.57
N GLN A 49 2.73 6.16 4.80
CA GLN A 49 1.68 7.12 4.44
C GLN A 49 1.77 8.40 5.26
N GLY A 50 2.00 8.29 6.57
CA GLY A 50 2.19 9.46 7.44
C GLY A 50 3.38 10.31 6.99
N PHE A 51 4.53 9.67 6.69
CA PHE A 51 5.70 10.36 6.14
C PHE A 51 5.37 11.13 4.85
N LEU A 52 4.69 10.48 3.89
CA LEU A 52 4.35 11.11 2.61
C LEU A 52 3.29 12.21 2.76
N ASP A 53 2.40 12.09 3.73
CA ASP A 53 1.39 13.12 4.00
C ASP A 53 2.00 14.38 4.61
N ALA A 54 2.89 14.21 5.58
CA ALA A 54 3.68 15.30 6.15
C ALA A 54 4.53 15.97 5.07
N LEU A 55 5.33 15.19 4.33
CA LEU A 55 6.20 15.70 3.26
C LEU A 55 5.43 16.55 2.24
N ARG A 56 4.25 16.07 1.81
CA ARG A 56 3.41 16.81 0.87
C ARG A 56 2.96 18.15 1.43
N THR A 57 2.54 18.16 2.70
CA THR A 57 1.99 19.36 3.35
C THR A 57 3.08 20.40 3.59
N GLU A 58 4.25 19.97 4.06
CA GLU A 58 5.46 20.79 4.21
C GLU A 58 5.87 21.46 2.88
N ASN A 59 5.66 20.76 1.76
CA ASN A 59 6.12 21.19 0.45
C ASN A 59 5.01 21.80 -0.45
N ARG A 60 3.85 22.17 0.11
CA ARG A 60 2.66 22.62 -0.65
C ARG A 60 2.91 23.76 -1.64
N LYS A 61 3.91 24.62 -1.38
CA LYS A 61 4.24 25.79 -2.21
C LYS A 61 5.59 25.68 -2.93
N THR A 62 6.20 24.50 -2.94
CA THR A 62 7.55 24.29 -3.48
C THR A 62 7.58 23.67 -4.88
N GLY A 63 6.42 23.25 -5.40
CA GLY A 63 6.33 22.52 -6.66
C GLY A 63 6.61 21.01 -6.55
N LEU A 64 6.90 20.48 -5.36
CA LEU A 64 7.01 19.03 -5.14
C LEU A 64 5.66 18.33 -5.33
N HIS A 65 5.62 17.29 -6.15
CA HIS A 65 4.50 16.37 -6.19
C HIS A 65 4.75 15.18 -5.26
N VAL A 66 3.72 14.77 -4.51
CA VAL A 66 3.79 13.59 -3.64
C VAL A 66 2.56 12.71 -3.86
N LEU A 67 2.79 11.50 -4.40
CA LEU A 67 1.76 10.51 -4.69
C LEU A 67 1.87 9.32 -3.72
N VAL A 68 0.73 8.94 -3.14
CA VAL A 68 0.57 7.65 -2.44
C VAL A 68 -0.17 6.68 -3.36
N ALA A 69 0.52 5.65 -3.83
CA ALA A 69 -0.06 4.60 -4.67
C ALA A 69 -0.35 3.36 -3.83
N CYS A 70 -1.60 2.89 -3.84
CA CYS A 70 -2.10 1.70 -3.15
C CYS A 70 -2.62 0.72 -4.21
N PRO A 71 -1.72 -0.09 -4.79
CA PRO A 71 -2.15 -1.15 -5.69
C PRO A 71 -2.98 -2.20 -4.95
N GLY A 72 -3.83 -2.90 -5.70
CA GLY A 72 -4.55 -4.07 -5.22
C GLY A 72 -3.63 -5.29 -5.10
N TYR A 73 -4.20 -6.49 -5.14
CA TYR A 73 -3.38 -7.69 -5.32
C TYR A 73 -2.64 -7.60 -6.65
N THR A 74 -1.31 -7.60 -6.58
CA THR A 74 -0.42 -7.52 -7.74
C THR A 74 0.32 -8.84 -7.88
N GLU A 75 0.35 -9.35 -9.11
CA GLU A 75 1.07 -10.57 -9.43
C GLU A 75 2.55 -10.27 -9.29
N SER A 76 3.14 -10.82 -8.24
CA SER A 76 4.55 -10.64 -7.97
C SER A 76 5.10 -11.86 -7.25
N ASN A 77 6.39 -12.12 -7.44
CA ASN A 77 7.10 -13.21 -6.78
C ASN A 77 7.14 -13.09 -5.24
N ILE A 78 6.66 -11.97 -4.66
CA ILE A 78 6.67 -11.72 -3.22
C ILE A 78 5.85 -12.75 -2.45
N ARG A 79 4.76 -13.26 -3.03
CA ARG A 79 3.91 -14.28 -2.35
C ARG A 79 4.50 -15.68 -2.47
N LYS A 80 5.06 -16.05 -3.62
CA LYS A 80 5.77 -17.33 -3.81
C LYS A 80 6.99 -17.48 -2.89
N LYS A 81 7.53 -16.35 -2.41
CA LYS A 81 8.65 -16.31 -1.45
C LYS A 81 8.24 -15.93 -0.03
N ALA A 82 6.94 -15.75 0.23
CA ALA A 82 6.49 -15.48 1.59
C ALA A 82 6.73 -16.73 2.43
N LEU A 83 7.38 -16.57 3.58
CA LEU A 83 7.63 -17.66 4.50
C LEU A 83 6.44 -17.84 5.43
N ASP A 84 6.02 -19.08 5.64
CA ASP A 84 5.07 -19.44 6.67
C ASP A 84 5.72 -19.40 8.08
N ALA A 85 4.93 -19.74 9.10
CA ALA A 85 5.42 -19.77 10.48
C ALA A 85 6.56 -20.80 10.71
N SER A 86 6.75 -21.77 9.81
CA SER A 86 7.83 -22.75 9.85
C SER A 86 9.07 -22.33 9.04
N GLY A 87 9.03 -21.15 8.41
CA GLY A 87 10.12 -20.65 7.58
C GLY A 87 10.16 -21.25 6.17
N LYS A 88 9.10 -21.94 5.73
CA LYS A 88 8.99 -22.51 4.38
C LYS A 88 8.27 -21.56 3.42
N SER A 89 8.66 -21.56 2.15
CA SER A 89 7.97 -20.80 1.11
C SER A 89 6.54 -21.31 0.90
N GLN A 90 5.59 -20.40 0.76
CA GLN A 90 4.27 -20.73 0.22
C GLN A 90 4.37 -20.96 -1.30
N ASP A 91 4.34 -22.23 -1.72
CA ASP A 91 4.47 -22.60 -3.15
C ASP A 91 3.23 -22.23 -3.98
N GLU A 92 2.05 -22.12 -3.37
CA GLU A 92 0.79 -21.78 -4.05
C GLU A 92 0.13 -20.53 -3.45
N SER A 93 -0.31 -19.61 -4.33
CA SER A 93 -1.08 -18.44 -3.92
C SER A 93 -2.54 -18.82 -3.73
N PRO A 94 -3.16 -18.65 -2.54
CA PRO A 94 -4.56 -19.02 -2.29
C PRO A 94 -5.59 -18.06 -2.93
N LEU A 95 -5.16 -17.11 -3.77
CA LEU A 95 -6.03 -16.13 -4.42
C LEU A 95 -6.23 -16.50 -5.89
N LYS A 96 -7.49 -16.45 -6.35
CA LYS A 96 -7.86 -16.62 -7.77
C LYS A 96 -7.11 -15.62 -8.65
N GLU A 97 -6.44 -16.11 -9.67
CA GLU A 97 -5.58 -15.35 -10.60
C GLU A 97 -6.32 -14.20 -11.29
N ASP A 98 -7.62 -14.39 -11.56
CA ASP A 98 -8.53 -13.44 -12.22
C ASP A 98 -8.75 -12.12 -11.46
N LYS A 99 -8.30 -12.01 -10.20
CA LYS A 99 -8.37 -10.76 -9.41
C LYS A 99 -7.02 -10.06 -9.24
N ILE A 100 -5.97 -10.54 -9.89
CA ILE A 100 -4.61 -10.06 -9.70
C ILE A 100 -4.20 -9.19 -10.90
N MET A 101 -3.79 -7.95 -10.65
CA MET A 101 -3.24 -7.09 -11.70
C MET A 101 -1.78 -7.43 -11.95
N SER A 102 -1.34 -7.43 -13.22
CA SER A 102 0.08 -7.58 -13.54
C SER A 102 0.89 -6.38 -13.03
N ALA A 103 2.18 -6.60 -12.73
CA ALA A 103 3.09 -5.54 -12.30
C ALA A 103 3.20 -4.42 -13.34
N GLU A 104 3.18 -4.78 -14.63
CA GLU A 104 3.20 -3.85 -15.76
C GLU A 104 1.96 -2.96 -15.76
N SER A 105 0.78 -3.54 -15.56
CA SER A 105 -0.48 -2.78 -15.49
C SER A 105 -0.48 -1.80 -14.32
N VAL A 106 0.04 -2.23 -13.15
CA VAL A 106 0.20 -1.35 -11.99
C VAL A 106 1.18 -0.22 -12.28
N ALA A 107 2.30 -0.50 -12.94
CA ALA A 107 3.29 0.51 -13.30
C ALA A 107 2.69 1.57 -14.25
N VAL A 108 1.94 1.15 -15.28
CA VAL A 108 1.25 2.06 -16.21
C VAL A 108 0.29 2.99 -15.47
N GLU A 109 -0.51 2.46 -14.54
CA GLU A 109 -1.45 3.29 -13.76
C GLU A 109 -0.74 4.25 -12.80
N ILE A 110 0.40 3.85 -12.22
CA ILE A 110 1.23 4.73 -11.41
C ILE A 110 1.80 5.86 -12.27
N THR A 111 2.34 5.57 -13.45
CA THR A 111 2.87 6.59 -14.38
C THR A 111 1.78 7.59 -14.76
N ARG A 112 0.60 7.12 -15.15
CA ARG A 112 -0.57 7.99 -15.45
C ARG A 112 -0.97 8.86 -14.26
N ALA A 113 -0.86 8.34 -13.04
CA ALA A 113 -1.15 9.10 -11.82
C ALA A 113 -0.09 10.16 -11.53
N ILE A 114 1.18 9.88 -11.84
CA ILE A 114 2.30 10.84 -11.74
C ILE A 114 2.09 11.99 -12.72
N GLU A 115 1.82 11.70 -14.00
CA GLU A 115 1.56 12.69 -15.05
C GLU A 115 0.40 13.62 -14.67
N LYS A 116 -0.68 13.05 -14.11
CA LYS A 116 -1.85 13.80 -13.64
C LYS A 116 -1.65 14.47 -12.27
N ARG A 117 -0.44 14.38 -11.69
CA ARG A 117 -0.07 14.87 -10.36
C ARG A 117 -1.10 14.51 -9.27
N LYS A 118 -1.61 13.27 -9.31
CA LYS A 118 -2.62 12.79 -8.36
C LYS A 118 -2.02 12.67 -6.96
N ARG A 119 -2.78 13.10 -5.96
CA ARG A 119 -2.41 12.92 -4.54
C ARG A 119 -2.38 11.45 -4.12
N THR A 120 -3.35 10.67 -4.61
CA THR A 120 -3.57 9.28 -4.23
C THR A 120 -4.01 8.46 -5.44
N LEU A 121 -3.55 7.21 -5.51
CA LEU A 121 -4.00 6.22 -6.47
C LEU A 121 -4.38 4.95 -5.72
N THR A 122 -5.65 4.56 -5.76
CA THR A 122 -6.12 3.25 -5.25
C THR A 122 -6.76 2.52 -6.40
N LEU A 123 -6.18 1.39 -6.82
CA LEU A 123 -6.52 0.75 -8.09
C LEU A 123 -7.85 -0.01 -8.04
N THR A 124 -8.13 -0.69 -6.93
CA THR A 124 -9.33 -1.55 -6.82
C THR A 124 -10.52 -0.80 -6.23
N THR A 125 -11.73 -1.15 -6.68
CA THR A 125 -12.98 -0.63 -6.10
C THR A 125 -13.11 -1.04 -4.63
N GLU A 126 -12.80 -2.30 -4.31
CA GLU A 126 -12.75 -2.79 -2.92
C GLU A 126 -11.79 -1.94 -2.06
N GLY A 127 -10.61 -1.58 -2.59
CA GLY A 127 -9.66 -0.72 -1.91
C GLY A 127 -10.18 0.70 -1.69
N LYS A 128 -10.84 1.30 -2.70
CA LYS A 128 -11.46 2.63 -2.57
C LYS A 128 -12.53 2.65 -1.48
N LEU A 129 -13.38 1.62 -1.44
CA LEU A 129 -14.40 1.45 -0.39
C LEU A 129 -13.75 1.26 0.98
N ALA A 130 -12.71 0.44 1.09
CA ALA A 130 -11.99 0.25 2.34
C ALA A 130 -11.40 1.57 2.88
N VAL A 131 -10.79 2.40 2.03
CA VAL A 131 -10.29 3.73 2.41
C VAL A 131 -11.41 4.68 2.84
N PHE A 132 -12.57 4.60 2.19
CA PHE A 132 -13.73 5.39 2.57
C PHE A 132 -14.26 4.97 3.95
N PHE A 133 -14.52 3.67 4.15
CA PHE A 133 -15.02 3.15 5.42
C PHE A 133 -14.01 3.28 6.55
N SER A 134 -12.69 3.23 6.30
CA SER A 134 -11.70 3.44 7.36
C SER A 134 -11.74 4.86 7.94
N LYS A 135 -12.24 5.84 7.19
CA LYS A 135 -12.38 7.22 7.66
C LYS A 135 -13.69 7.48 8.39
N PHE A 136 -14.78 6.86 7.94
CA PHE A 136 -16.13 7.20 8.42
C PHE A 136 -16.77 6.10 9.28
N PHE A 137 -16.34 4.85 9.13
CA PHE A 137 -16.94 3.68 9.78
C PHE A 137 -15.85 2.66 10.20
N PRO A 138 -14.90 3.04 11.08
CA PRO A 138 -13.73 2.22 11.42
C PRO A 138 -14.11 0.83 11.98
N SER A 139 -15.07 0.75 12.90
CA SER A 139 -15.51 -0.53 13.48
C SER A 139 -16.09 -1.48 12.44
N PHE A 140 -16.79 -0.95 11.43
CA PHE A 140 -17.37 -1.76 10.35
C PHE A 140 -16.27 -2.34 9.45
N ILE A 141 -15.30 -1.52 9.02
CA ILE A 141 -14.22 -2.00 8.17
C ILE A 141 -13.30 -2.97 8.92
N GLU A 142 -13.07 -2.77 10.22
CA GLU A 142 -12.32 -3.69 11.07
C GLU A 142 -12.99 -5.06 11.13
N ALA A 143 -14.31 -5.11 11.34
CA ALA A 143 -15.08 -6.36 11.33
C ALA A 143 -15.00 -7.07 9.97
N MET A 144 -15.12 -6.32 8.86
CA MET A 144 -15.00 -6.89 7.52
C MET A 144 -13.60 -7.43 7.23
N VAL A 145 -12.56 -6.68 7.59
CA VAL A 145 -11.15 -7.09 7.41
C VAL A 145 -10.84 -8.31 8.27
N PHE A 146 -11.28 -8.32 9.53
CA PHE A 146 -11.12 -9.47 10.43
C PHE A 146 -11.77 -10.71 9.81
N LYS A 147 -13.04 -10.63 9.43
CA LYS A 147 -13.76 -11.73 8.77
C LYS A 147 -13.00 -12.21 7.53
N LYS A 148 -12.58 -11.28 6.65
CA LYS A 148 -11.87 -11.63 5.41
C LYS A 148 -10.57 -12.38 5.68
N VAL A 149 -9.73 -11.88 6.60
CA VAL A 149 -8.43 -12.50 6.95
C VAL A 149 -8.62 -13.84 7.63
N THR A 150 -9.61 -13.99 8.51
CA THR A 150 -9.90 -15.29 9.14
C THR A 150 -10.40 -16.36 8.17
N SER A 151 -11.00 -15.95 7.04
CA SER A 151 -11.44 -16.85 5.97
C SER A 151 -10.36 -17.16 4.93
N GLU A 152 -9.16 -16.58 5.03
CA GLU A 152 -8.05 -16.90 4.12
C GLU A 152 -7.53 -18.33 4.38
N PRO A 153 -7.27 -19.14 3.33
CA PRO A 153 -6.59 -20.42 3.50
C PRO A 153 -5.26 -20.25 4.23
N GLY A 154 -5.03 -21.03 5.28
CA GLY A 154 -3.82 -20.95 6.11
C GLY A 154 -3.77 -19.74 7.05
N SER A 155 -4.89 -19.06 7.31
CA SER A 155 -4.91 -17.95 8.26
C SER A 155 -4.45 -18.38 9.66
N PRO A 156 -3.50 -17.66 10.29
CA PRO A 156 -3.06 -17.94 11.66
C PRO A 156 -4.10 -17.49 12.70
N ILE A 157 -5.15 -16.79 12.29
CA ILE A 157 -6.25 -16.34 13.14
C ILE A 157 -7.51 -17.08 12.69
N ARG A 158 -8.13 -17.85 13.60
CA ARG A 158 -9.38 -18.57 13.34
C ARG A 158 -10.54 -17.92 14.09
N LEU A 159 -11.72 -17.92 13.46
CA LEU A 159 -12.97 -17.65 14.15
C LEU A 159 -13.17 -18.80 15.15
N LYS A 160 -13.36 -18.46 16.43
CA LYS A 160 -13.84 -19.42 17.44
C LYS A 160 -15.32 -19.68 17.22
#